data_AF-A0A957MT60-F1
#
_entry.id   AF-A0A957MT60-F1
#
_cell.length_a   1.000
_cell.length_b   1.000
_cell.length_c   1.000
_cell.angle_alpha   90.00
_cell.angle_beta   90.00
_cell.angle_gamma   90.00
#
_symmetry.space_group_name_H-M   'P 1'
#
loop_
_entity.id
_entity.type
_entity.pdbx_description
1 polymer ?
#
loop_
_entity_poly.entity_id
_entity_poly.type
_entity_poly.pdbx_seq_one_letter_code
_entity_poly.pdbx_strand_id
1 'polypeptide(L)'
;MSDTGTLDLTGIDRRAVTDQGEARVELAAVYTALDTLRAAPLLTDEAGSTFASEAGDHLALEQDKRQSAMDFVNETPYAALLGDPGSGKSTFVNFLCYVLAGAMLEAEAAWQAILEHRFDAPLYPIRVVLREWSATLTEGSRAGLALAHEALTACVGDAGRLAALLENAQTLVCFDGLDEVPPAEDAGALDRRRIVLESVEAFCAEYRQCAVLVTSRIKPYENPAYQLSGLPALRLDDLDGPRIERFIARWYGETERIKATCAGGPEEAGRRLRAALETRPKLREMAGRPLLLTMLARVNARRGLPESRAELYHECVEQLLWEWEKRKEDGDGAFVALDDLLVEPGKQRADVDRVL
;
A
#
# COMPACT_ATOMS: atom_id res chain seq x y z
N MET A 1 -17.20 -3.24 -1.38
CA MET A 1 -16.86 -1.99 -2.07
C MET A 1 -16.70 -0.76 -1.14
N SER A 2 -16.75 -0.89 0.20
CA SER A 2 -16.81 0.27 1.11
C SER A 2 -15.49 0.74 1.74
N ASP A 3 -14.33 0.11 1.46
CA ASP A 3 -13.13 0.31 2.29
C ASP A 3 -11.93 0.95 1.56
N THR A 4 -12.12 1.47 0.34
CA THR A 4 -11.03 2.11 -0.43
C THR A 4 -10.85 3.60 -0.15
N GLY A 5 -11.84 4.24 0.46
CA GLY A 5 -11.87 5.70 0.65
C GLY A 5 -11.60 6.19 2.08
N THR A 6 -11.47 5.29 3.06
CA THR A 6 -11.36 5.67 4.48
C THR A 6 -10.17 5.03 5.16
N LEU A 7 -9.50 5.80 6.01
CA LEU A 7 -8.55 5.33 7.02
C LEU A 7 -9.25 5.35 8.37
N ASP A 8 -9.13 4.26 9.11
CA ASP A 8 -9.78 4.13 10.41
C ASP A 8 -8.94 4.80 11.51
N LEU A 9 -9.54 5.70 12.31
CA LEU A 9 -8.88 6.30 13.47
C LEU A 9 -9.13 5.54 14.78
N THR A 10 -9.89 4.46 14.75
CA THR A 10 -10.18 3.69 15.95
C THR A 10 -8.87 3.29 16.63
N GLY A 11 -8.84 3.55 17.94
CA GLY A 11 -7.64 3.54 18.76
C GLY A 11 -7.32 4.92 19.36
N ILE A 12 -7.62 6.06 18.73
CA ILE A 12 -7.30 7.39 19.29
C ILE A 12 -7.95 7.64 20.67
N ASP A 13 -9.01 6.91 21.03
CA ASP A 13 -9.57 6.97 22.37
C ASP A 13 -10.25 5.65 22.76
N ARG A 14 -9.76 4.99 23.82
CA ARG A 14 -10.39 3.77 24.41
C ARG A 14 -11.61 4.10 25.27
N ARG A 15 -11.85 5.38 25.61
CA ARG A 15 -12.97 5.82 26.47
C ARG A 15 -14.04 6.63 25.73
N ALA A 16 -13.80 7.07 24.50
CA ALA A 16 -14.81 7.69 23.66
C ALA A 16 -15.63 6.69 22.83
N VAL A 17 -15.40 5.37 22.99
CA VAL A 17 -16.25 4.31 22.42
C VAL A 17 -17.54 4.17 23.26
N THR A 18 -18.20 5.29 23.49
CA THR A 18 -19.60 5.34 23.92
C THR A 18 -20.34 6.23 22.94
N ASP A 19 -21.01 5.55 22.00
CA ASP A 19 -22.25 5.97 21.35
C ASP A 19 -22.24 7.00 20.20
N GLN A 20 -21.11 7.32 19.56
CA GLN A 20 -21.11 8.00 18.25
C GLN A 20 -20.07 7.39 17.30
N GLY A 21 -20.44 7.29 16.01
CA GLY A 21 -19.81 6.45 14.99
C GLY A 21 -18.29 6.56 14.86
N GLU A 22 -17.67 5.47 14.38
CA GLU A 22 -16.25 5.36 14.12
C GLU A 22 -15.70 6.62 13.43
N ALA A 23 -14.78 7.34 14.08
CA ALA A 23 -14.09 8.45 13.45
C ALA A 23 -13.23 7.89 12.30
N ARG A 24 -13.69 8.07 11.07
CA ARG A 24 -12.97 7.67 9.85
C ARG A 24 -12.40 8.92 9.21
N VAL A 25 -11.11 8.87 8.85
CA VAL A 25 -10.43 9.88 8.04
C VAL A 25 -10.62 9.53 6.58
N GLU A 26 -11.05 10.50 5.77
CA GLU A 26 -11.13 10.28 4.33
C GLU A 26 -9.71 10.21 3.74
N LEU A 27 -9.41 9.12 3.02
CA LEU A 27 -8.09 8.89 2.43
C LEU A 27 -7.70 10.06 1.51
N ALA A 28 -8.63 10.56 0.71
CA ALA A 28 -8.37 11.70 -0.17
C ALA A 28 -8.05 13.00 0.58
N ALA A 29 -8.57 13.19 1.80
CA ALA A 29 -8.31 14.38 2.60
C ALA A 29 -6.88 14.41 3.15
N VAL A 30 -6.28 13.24 3.41
CA VAL A 30 -4.94 13.13 4.03
C VAL A 30 -3.86 12.54 3.14
N TYR A 31 -4.24 11.98 1.98
CA TYR A 31 -3.29 11.40 1.04
C TYR A 31 -2.22 12.43 0.67
N THR A 32 -0.97 12.01 0.72
CA THR A 32 0.16 12.83 0.32
C THR A 32 0.88 12.08 -0.81
N ALA A 33 0.93 12.70 -1.99
CA ALA A 33 1.52 12.10 -3.17
C ALA A 33 2.96 11.67 -2.91
N LEU A 34 3.31 10.47 -3.39
CA LEU A 34 4.65 9.90 -3.32
C LEU A 34 5.36 10.07 -4.65
N ASP A 35 6.67 10.29 -4.58
CA ASP A 35 7.52 10.30 -5.77
C ASP A 35 7.91 8.88 -6.17
N THR A 36 8.20 8.71 -7.45
CA THR A 36 8.76 7.49 -8.00
C THR A 36 10.11 7.76 -8.65
N LEU A 37 10.99 6.78 -8.48
CA LEU A 37 12.26 6.69 -9.17
C LEU A 37 12.15 5.57 -10.20
N ARG A 38 12.61 5.81 -11.43
CA ARG A 38 12.76 4.72 -12.41
C ARG A 38 13.86 3.78 -11.92
N ALA A 39 13.56 2.49 -11.83
CA ALA A 39 14.58 1.47 -11.64
C ALA A 39 15.32 1.32 -12.98
N ALA A 40 16.65 1.35 -12.98
CA ALA A 40 17.42 1.03 -14.16
C ALA A 40 17.14 -0.44 -14.55
N PRO A 41 17.07 -0.76 -15.85
CA PRO A 41 17.06 -2.15 -16.28
C PRO A 41 18.28 -2.86 -15.70
N LEU A 42 18.09 -4.09 -15.17
CA LEU A 42 19.21 -4.98 -14.89
C LEU A 42 19.94 -5.21 -16.21
N LEU A 43 21.10 -4.57 -16.42
CA LEU A 43 21.95 -4.84 -17.57
C LEU A 43 22.47 -6.27 -17.42
N THR A 44 21.90 -7.22 -18.16
CA THR A 44 22.50 -8.53 -18.37
C THR A 44 23.50 -8.42 -19.51
N ASP A 45 24.74 -8.83 -19.30
CA ASP A 45 25.70 -9.02 -20.38
C ASP A 45 25.34 -10.27 -21.22
N GLU A 46 25.90 -10.38 -22.43
CA GLU A 46 25.71 -11.55 -23.32
C GLU A 46 26.32 -12.86 -22.76
N ALA A 47 26.88 -12.85 -21.55
CA ALA A 47 27.49 -13.99 -20.88
C ALA A 47 26.71 -14.47 -19.63
N GLY A 48 25.62 -13.80 -19.25
CA GLY A 48 24.77 -14.22 -18.12
C GLY A 48 25.44 -14.07 -16.75
N SER A 49 26.43 -13.20 -16.60
CA SER A 49 27.09 -12.94 -15.31
C SER A 49 26.79 -11.54 -14.78
N THR A 50 26.01 -11.46 -13.70
CA THR A 50 25.76 -10.23 -12.94
C THR A 50 26.97 -9.91 -12.04
N PHE A 51 27.67 -8.80 -12.31
CA PHE A 51 28.68 -8.30 -11.38
C PHE A 51 28.00 -7.68 -10.15
N ALA A 52 28.31 -8.22 -8.96
CA ALA A 52 27.95 -7.61 -7.69
C ALA A 52 28.71 -6.29 -7.52
N SER A 53 27.99 -5.17 -7.44
CA SER A 53 28.53 -3.95 -6.84
C SER A 53 28.41 -4.08 -5.32
N GLU A 54 29.43 -3.68 -4.57
CA GLU A 54 29.55 -3.83 -3.09
C GLU A 54 28.53 -3.00 -2.25
N ALA A 55 27.37 -2.66 -2.80
CA ALA A 55 26.20 -2.22 -2.04
C ALA A 55 25.01 -3.03 -2.53
N GLY A 56 24.41 -3.84 -1.66
CA GLY A 56 23.43 -4.88 -1.97
C GLY A 56 22.04 -4.39 -2.41
N ASP A 57 21.97 -3.50 -3.40
CA ASP A 57 20.77 -3.14 -4.15
C ASP A 57 21.07 -3.49 -5.62
N HIS A 58 20.54 -4.61 -6.12
CA HIS A 58 20.82 -5.06 -7.50
C HIS A 58 20.08 -4.22 -8.55
N LEU A 59 19.10 -3.41 -8.14
CA LEU A 59 18.40 -2.45 -8.98
C LEU A 59 19.03 -1.05 -8.82
N ALA A 60 19.96 -0.69 -9.72
CA ALA A 60 20.51 0.66 -9.75
C ALA A 60 19.39 1.69 -10.04
N LEU A 61 19.33 2.79 -9.29
CA LEU A 61 18.33 3.84 -9.49
C LEU A 61 18.83 4.87 -10.51
N GLU A 62 18.02 5.22 -11.52
CA GLU A 62 18.26 6.42 -12.32
C GLU A 62 17.86 7.64 -11.48
N GLN A 63 18.81 8.22 -10.73
CA GLN A 63 18.55 9.36 -9.85
C GLN A 63 18.07 10.63 -10.59
N ASP A 64 18.31 10.73 -11.90
CA ASP A 64 18.07 11.93 -12.70
C ASP A 64 16.63 12.10 -13.23
N LYS A 65 15.70 11.18 -12.94
CA LYS A 65 14.28 11.29 -13.34
C LYS A 65 13.31 10.99 -12.20
N ARG A 66 13.28 11.87 -11.18
CA ARG A 66 12.20 11.91 -10.20
C ARG A 66 10.91 12.35 -10.91
N GLN A 67 9.87 11.52 -10.86
CA GLN A 67 8.53 11.82 -11.39
C GLN A 67 7.47 11.30 -10.42
N SER A 68 6.27 11.89 -10.40
CA SER A 68 5.23 11.39 -9.49
C SER A 68 4.78 9.99 -9.90
N ALA A 69 4.31 9.18 -8.95
CA ALA A 69 3.73 7.87 -9.26
C ALA A 69 2.54 7.97 -10.24
N MET A 70 1.84 9.12 -10.23
CA MET A 70 0.71 9.40 -11.10
C MET A 70 1.16 9.63 -12.55
N ASP A 71 2.20 10.46 -12.75
CA ASP A 71 2.73 10.78 -14.09
C ASP A 71 3.16 9.53 -14.85
N PHE A 72 3.84 8.61 -14.16
CA PHE A 72 4.29 7.41 -14.82
C PHE A 72 3.15 6.48 -15.24
N VAL A 73 2.12 6.33 -14.40
CA VAL A 73 0.95 5.54 -14.74
C VAL A 73 0.21 6.17 -15.93
N ASN A 74 0.30 7.48 -16.12
CA ASN A 74 -0.19 8.16 -17.33
C ASN A 74 0.69 7.87 -18.57
N GLU A 75 2.01 7.85 -18.41
CA GLU A 75 2.95 7.68 -19.53
C GLU A 75 3.11 6.23 -20.00
N THR A 76 2.81 5.25 -19.14
CA THR A 76 3.06 3.84 -19.42
C THR A 76 1.80 2.99 -19.22
N PRO A 77 1.39 2.20 -20.23
CA PRO A 77 0.23 1.32 -20.10
C PRO A 77 0.52 0.10 -19.23
N TYR A 78 1.79 -0.21 -18.92
CA TYR A 78 2.17 -1.34 -18.07
C TYR A 78 3.26 -0.89 -17.11
N ALA A 79 3.07 -1.15 -15.82
CA ALA A 79 3.96 -0.67 -14.77
C ALA A 79 4.06 -1.65 -13.61
N ALA A 80 5.28 -1.90 -13.11
CA ALA A 80 5.48 -2.53 -11.82
C ALA A 80 5.90 -1.47 -10.78
N LEU A 81 5.09 -1.27 -9.75
CA LEU A 81 5.38 -0.35 -8.65
C LEU A 81 5.97 -1.11 -7.46
N LEU A 82 7.26 -0.92 -7.26
CA LEU A 82 8.05 -1.50 -6.19
C LEU A 82 8.19 -0.54 -5.03
N GLY A 83 8.40 -1.10 -3.84
CA GLY A 83 8.68 -0.29 -2.66
C GLY A 83 8.81 -1.15 -1.43
N ASP A 84 9.49 -0.62 -0.42
CA ASP A 84 9.68 -1.31 0.85
C ASP A 84 8.36 -1.52 1.61
N PRO A 85 8.31 -2.40 2.63
CA PRO A 85 7.13 -2.52 3.49
C PRO A 85 6.71 -1.16 4.06
N GLY A 86 5.41 -0.86 4.07
CA GLY A 86 4.90 0.42 4.59
C GLY A 86 5.23 1.67 3.75
N SER A 87 5.79 1.51 2.54
CA SER A 87 6.01 2.60 1.55
C SER A 87 4.71 3.19 1.00
N GLY A 88 3.56 2.54 1.20
CA GLY A 88 2.26 3.06 0.76
C GLY A 88 1.80 2.62 -0.63
N LYS A 89 2.37 1.55 -1.22
CA LYS A 89 1.92 0.99 -2.53
C LYS A 89 0.41 0.74 -2.60
N SER A 90 -0.14 -0.05 -1.68
CA SER A 90 -1.58 -0.34 -1.67
C SER A 90 -2.42 0.90 -1.34
N THR A 91 -1.89 1.83 -0.55
CA THR A 91 -2.52 3.14 -0.29
C THR A 91 -2.59 3.99 -1.55
N PHE A 92 -1.52 4.00 -2.36
CA PHE A 92 -1.50 4.67 -3.67
C PHE A 92 -2.50 4.02 -4.62
N VAL A 93 -2.54 2.69 -4.73
CA VAL A 93 -3.53 1.97 -5.55
C VAL A 93 -4.95 2.31 -5.10
N ASN A 94 -5.23 2.30 -3.80
CA ASN A 94 -6.55 2.67 -3.25
C ASN A 94 -6.94 4.10 -3.59
N PHE A 95 -6.02 5.04 -3.36
CA PHE A 95 -6.24 6.44 -3.67
C PHE A 95 -6.49 6.64 -5.17
N LEU A 96 -5.70 5.99 -6.03
CA LEU A 96 -5.86 6.06 -7.48
C LEU A 96 -7.23 5.51 -7.91
N CYS A 97 -7.63 4.34 -7.42
CA CYS A 97 -8.94 3.77 -7.71
C CYS A 97 -10.08 4.66 -7.18
N TYR A 98 -9.92 5.23 -5.98
CA TYR A 98 -10.92 6.10 -5.36
C TYR A 98 -11.14 7.38 -6.19
N VAL A 99 -10.05 8.05 -6.59
CA VAL A 99 -10.12 9.29 -7.37
C VAL A 99 -10.66 9.04 -8.78
N LEU A 100 -10.22 7.97 -9.45
CA LEU A 100 -10.73 7.60 -10.77
C LEU A 100 -12.23 7.26 -10.71
N ALA A 101 -12.66 6.48 -9.71
CA ALA A 101 -14.08 6.17 -9.53
C ALA A 101 -14.90 7.44 -9.22
N GLY A 102 -14.37 8.34 -8.38
CA GLY A 102 -15.00 9.64 -8.09
C GLY A 102 -15.19 10.49 -9.34
N ALA A 103 -14.16 10.61 -10.18
CA ALA A 103 -14.23 11.33 -11.45
C ALA A 103 -15.23 10.73 -12.46
N MET A 104 -15.55 9.44 -12.35
CA MET A 104 -16.58 8.79 -13.17
C MET A 104 -18.00 8.97 -12.63
N LEU A 105 -18.15 9.09 -11.30
CA LEU A 105 -19.44 9.26 -10.64
C LEU A 105 -19.89 10.72 -10.62
N GLU A 106 -18.95 11.67 -10.58
CA GLU A 106 -19.21 13.10 -10.51
C GLU A 106 -18.44 13.84 -11.62
N ALA A 107 -19.15 14.57 -12.48
CA ALA A 107 -18.56 15.36 -13.57
C ALA A 107 -17.92 16.69 -13.09
N GLU A 108 -17.39 16.77 -11.86
CA GLU A 108 -17.00 18.04 -11.23
C GLU A 108 -15.52 18.14 -10.83
N ALA A 109 -15.03 19.39 -10.85
CA ALA A 109 -13.64 19.82 -10.73
C ALA A 109 -12.91 19.43 -9.43
N ALA A 110 -13.61 18.92 -8.42
CA ALA A 110 -13.03 18.57 -7.12
C ALA A 110 -12.03 17.40 -7.23
N TRP A 111 -12.36 16.36 -7.99
CA TRP A 111 -11.47 15.22 -8.23
C TRP A 111 -10.31 15.58 -9.17
N GLN A 112 -10.57 16.49 -10.12
CA GLN A 112 -9.53 16.99 -11.04
C GLN A 112 -8.47 17.84 -10.34
N ALA A 113 -8.84 18.59 -9.29
CA ALA A 113 -7.88 19.34 -8.48
C ALA A 113 -6.98 18.43 -7.62
N ILE A 114 -7.44 17.22 -7.30
CA ILE A 114 -6.69 16.20 -6.55
C ILE A 114 -5.72 15.43 -7.47
N LEU A 115 -6.08 15.27 -8.75
CA LEU A 115 -5.21 14.75 -9.80
C LEU A 115 -4.27 15.86 -10.29
N GLU A 116 -3.13 16.08 -9.62
CA GLU A 116 -2.15 17.07 -10.08
C GLU A 116 -1.60 16.81 -11.50
N HIS A 117 -1.89 15.66 -12.12
CA HIS A 117 -1.54 15.37 -13.52
C HIS A 117 -2.64 14.54 -14.20
N ARG A 118 -3.06 14.99 -15.39
CA ARG A 118 -4.20 14.47 -16.15
C ARG A 118 -3.98 13.03 -16.63
N PHE A 119 -4.98 12.17 -16.43
CA PHE A 119 -5.25 11.09 -17.37
C PHE A 119 -5.89 11.70 -18.62
N ASP A 120 -5.38 11.37 -19.81
CA ASP A 120 -5.92 11.88 -21.09
C ASP A 120 -7.36 11.41 -21.36
N ALA A 121 -7.80 10.34 -20.69
CA ALA A 121 -9.16 9.83 -20.69
C ALA A 121 -9.54 9.26 -19.32
N PRO A 122 -10.83 9.27 -18.93
CA PRO A 122 -11.29 8.61 -17.71
C PRO A 122 -11.04 7.09 -17.82
N LEU A 123 -10.23 6.55 -16.91
CA LEU A 123 -9.97 5.12 -16.80
C LEU A 123 -10.89 4.51 -15.73
N TYR A 124 -11.52 3.38 -16.04
CA TYR A 124 -12.25 2.59 -15.06
C TYR A 124 -11.27 1.78 -14.21
N PRO A 125 -11.15 2.02 -12.89
CA PRO A 125 -10.21 1.31 -12.05
C PRO A 125 -10.78 -0.04 -11.59
N ILE A 126 -10.02 -1.11 -11.77
CA ILE A 126 -10.29 -2.44 -11.19
C ILE A 126 -9.09 -2.83 -10.33
N ARG A 127 -9.30 -3.00 -9.02
CA ARG A 127 -8.27 -3.48 -8.09
C ARG A 127 -8.47 -4.96 -7.79
N VAL A 128 -7.47 -5.76 -8.11
CA VAL A 128 -7.39 -7.18 -7.75
C VAL A 128 -6.35 -7.33 -6.63
N VAL A 129 -6.78 -7.71 -5.44
CA VAL A 129 -5.87 -8.01 -4.33
C VAL A 129 -5.31 -9.42 -4.53
N LEU A 130 -4.02 -9.52 -4.83
CA LEU A 130 -3.42 -10.77 -5.29
C LEU A 130 -3.41 -11.87 -4.22
N ARG A 131 -3.24 -11.52 -2.94
CA ARG A 131 -3.36 -12.51 -1.84
C ARG A 131 -4.76 -13.14 -1.79
N GLU A 132 -5.82 -12.35 -1.97
CA GLU A 132 -7.21 -12.79 -1.90
C GLU A 132 -7.56 -13.63 -3.12
N TRP A 133 -7.17 -13.17 -4.31
CA TRP A 133 -7.32 -13.97 -5.52
C TRP A 133 -6.57 -15.30 -5.41
N SER A 134 -5.31 -15.29 -4.96
CA SER A 134 -4.51 -16.51 -4.84
C SER A 134 -5.11 -17.52 -3.85
N ALA A 135 -5.81 -17.06 -2.81
CA ALA A 135 -6.49 -17.91 -1.84
C ALA A 135 -7.69 -18.66 -2.44
N THR A 136 -8.28 -18.15 -3.52
CA THR A 136 -9.37 -18.83 -4.25
C THR A 136 -8.88 -19.95 -5.17
N LEU A 137 -7.57 -20.04 -5.43
CA LEU A 137 -7.00 -21.02 -6.36
C LEU A 137 -7.00 -22.43 -5.79
N THR A 138 -7.34 -23.39 -6.65
CA THR A 138 -7.40 -24.82 -6.33
C THR A 138 -6.49 -25.61 -7.28
N GLU A 139 -6.29 -26.90 -7.01
CA GLU A 139 -5.50 -27.79 -7.90
C GLU A 139 -6.07 -27.88 -9.33
N GLY A 140 -7.37 -27.61 -9.48
CA GLY A 140 -8.06 -27.54 -10.77
C GLY A 140 -7.80 -26.23 -11.53
N SER A 141 -7.34 -25.18 -10.87
CA SER A 141 -7.07 -23.89 -11.50
C SER A 141 -6.02 -24.06 -12.60
N ARG A 142 -6.29 -23.44 -13.75
CA ARG A 142 -5.39 -23.42 -14.90
C ARG A 142 -5.02 -21.98 -15.18
N ALA A 143 -3.72 -21.72 -15.21
CA ALA A 143 -3.22 -20.40 -15.51
C ALA A 143 -3.63 -19.97 -16.92
N GLY A 144 -3.84 -18.67 -17.09
CA GLY A 144 -4.13 -18.06 -18.37
C GLY A 144 -5.24 -17.02 -18.30
N LEU A 145 -5.64 -16.54 -19.47
CA LEU A 145 -6.56 -15.42 -19.63
C LEU A 145 -7.92 -15.65 -18.93
N ALA A 146 -8.47 -16.86 -19.04
CA ALA A 146 -9.75 -17.20 -18.43
C ALA A 146 -9.73 -17.01 -16.90
N LEU A 147 -8.64 -17.39 -16.23
CA LEU A 147 -8.51 -17.24 -14.79
C LEU A 147 -8.34 -15.76 -14.38
N ALA A 148 -7.63 -14.96 -15.18
CA ALA A 148 -7.58 -13.52 -14.98
C ALA A 148 -8.97 -12.87 -15.16
N HIS A 149 -9.76 -13.30 -16.15
CA HIS A 149 -11.14 -12.85 -16.33
C HIS A 149 -12.03 -13.19 -15.15
N GLU A 150 -11.91 -14.40 -14.60
CA GLU A 150 -12.66 -14.80 -13.42
C GLU A 150 -12.36 -13.88 -12.24
N ALA A 151 -11.09 -13.58 -11.99
CA ALA A 151 -10.66 -12.66 -10.93
C ALA A 151 -11.24 -11.25 -11.13
N LEU A 152 -11.12 -10.71 -12.34
CA LEU A 152 -11.64 -9.38 -12.67
C LEU A 152 -13.17 -9.33 -12.59
N THR A 153 -13.84 -10.41 -13.03
CA THR A 153 -15.30 -10.53 -12.97
C THR A 153 -15.78 -10.55 -11.53
N ALA A 154 -15.06 -11.23 -10.63
CA ALA A 154 -15.36 -11.21 -9.20
C ALA A 154 -15.26 -9.80 -8.60
N CYS A 155 -14.32 -8.97 -9.08
CA CYS A 155 -14.19 -7.58 -8.65
C CYS A 155 -15.29 -6.67 -9.23
N VAL A 156 -15.68 -6.87 -10.49
CA VAL A 156 -16.69 -6.05 -11.18
C VAL A 156 -18.13 -6.45 -10.82
N GLY A 157 -18.35 -7.74 -10.52
CA GLY A 157 -19.65 -8.34 -10.24
C GLY A 157 -20.49 -8.68 -11.48
N ASP A 158 -20.02 -8.36 -12.68
CA ASP A 158 -20.74 -8.62 -13.94
C ASP A 158 -19.77 -8.85 -15.11
N ALA A 159 -19.88 -10.02 -15.75
CA ALA A 159 -18.99 -10.44 -16.84
C ALA A 159 -19.22 -9.64 -18.14
N GLY A 160 -20.46 -9.26 -18.43
CA GLY A 160 -20.80 -8.48 -19.63
C GLY A 160 -20.24 -7.06 -19.55
N ARG A 161 -20.32 -6.45 -18.37
CA ARG A 161 -19.73 -5.15 -18.06
C ARG A 161 -18.21 -5.22 -18.13
N LEU A 162 -17.58 -6.26 -17.58
CA LEU A 162 -16.14 -6.45 -17.70
C LEU A 162 -15.72 -6.52 -19.18
N ALA A 163 -16.38 -7.35 -19.99
CA ALA A 163 -16.07 -7.48 -21.41
C ALA A 163 -16.14 -6.12 -22.12
N ALA A 164 -17.22 -5.35 -21.90
CA ALA A 164 -17.37 -4.02 -22.47
C ALA A 164 -16.27 -3.04 -22.02
N LEU A 165 -15.81 -3.12 -20.76
CA LEU A 165 -14.74 -2.27 -20.23
C LEU A 165 -13.38 -2.61 -20.86
N LEU A 166 -13.09 -3.90 -21.05
CA LEU A 166 -11.84 -4.39 -21.64
C LEU A 166 -11.76 -4.15 -23.16
N GLU A 167 -12.89 -4.25 -23.88
CA GLU A 167 -12.96 -4.00 -25.33
C GLU A 167 -12.75 -2.52 -25.70
N ASN A 168 -13.22 -1.58 -24.88
CA ASN A 168 -13.23 -0.15 -25.21
C ASN A 168 -11.99 0.64 -24.74
N ALA A 169 -10.93 -0.03 -24.25
CA ALA A 169 -9.66 0.58 -23.83
C ALA A 169 -9.74 1.61 -22.68
N GLN A 170 -10.75 1.53 -21.82
CA GLN A 170 -10.96 2.49 -20.73
C GLN A 170 -10.82 1.83 -19.36
N THR A 171 -9.78 1.03 -19.17
CA THR A 171 -9.60 0.28 -17.91
C THR A 171 -8.17 0.41 -17.40
N LEU A 172 -8.05 0.68 -16.10
CA LEU A 172 -6.84 0.50 -15.32
C LEU A 172 -7.04 -0.73 -14.43
N VAL A 173 -6.21 -1.75 -14.61
CA VAL A 173 -6.19 -2.94 -13.76
C VAL A 173 -5.01 -2.88 -12.80
N CYS A 174 -5.30 -2.80 -11.51
CA CYS A 174 -4.30 -2.79 -10.44
C CYS A 174 -4.22 -4.17 -9.79
N PHE A 175 -3.14 -4.91 -10.03
CA PHE A 175 -2.80 -6.15 -9.34
C PHE A 175 -1.96 -5.85 -8.10
N ASP A 176 -2.59 -5.81 -6.93
CA ASP A 176 -1.99 -5.31 -5.70
C ASP A 176 -1.46 -6.45 -4.81
N GLY A 177 -0.17 -6.41 -4.51
CA GLY A 177 0.48 -7.28 -3.52
C GLY A 177 1.04 -8.59 -4.09
N LEU A 178 1.85 -8.54 -5.16
CA LEU A 178 2.43 -9.74 -5.77
C LEU A 178 3.33 -10.52 -4.80
N ASP A 179 4.04 -9.80 -3.91
CA ASP A 179 4.84 -10.40 -2.86
C ASP A 179 4.02 -11.13 -1.78
N GLU A 180 2.72 -10.84 -1.67
CA GLU A 180 1.82 -11.45 -0.71
C GLU A 180 1.23 -12.78 -1.20
N VAL A 181 1.45 -13.16 -2.46
CA VAL A 181 1.07 -14.49 -2.97
C VAL A 181 2.04 -15.51 -2.39
N PRO A 182 1.61 -16.51 -1.61
CA PRO A 182 2.53 -17.43 -0.95
C PRO A 182 3.32 -18.29 -1.96
N PRO A 183 4.62 -18.57 -1.71
CA PRO A 183 5.37 -19.53 -2.50
C PRO A 183 4.80 -20.94 -2.34
N ALA A 184 5.09 -21.84 -3.27
CA ALA A 184 4.84 -23.26 -3.08
C ALA A 184 5.68 -23.77 -1.89
N GLU A 185 5.03 -24.39 -0.91
CA GLU A 185 5.68 -24.83 0.34
C GLU A 185 6.53 -26.10 0.13
N ASP A 186 6.11 -27.00 -0.78
CA ASP A 186 6.78 -28.28 -1.04
C ASP A 186 6.68 -28.70 -2.53
N ALA A 187 7.52 -29.67 -2.92
CA ALA A 187 7.50 -30.29 -4.25
C ALA A 187 6.18 -31.05 -4.47
N GLY A 188 5.20 -30.38 -5.07
CA GLY A 188 3.85 -30.90 -5.32
C GLY A 188 2.74 -29.96 -4.84
N ALA A 189 3.07 -28.95 -4.02
CA ALA A 189 2.13 -27.91 -3.64
C ALA A 189 1.73 -27.04 -4.84
N LEU A 190 0.49 -26.55 -4.82
CA LEU A 190 -0.02 -25.65 -5.86
C LEU A 190 0.82 -24.37 -5.90
N ASP A 191 1.51 -24.17 -7.02
CA ASP A 191 2.27 -22.95 -7.29
C ASP A 191 1.33 -21.81 -7.70
N ARG A 192 0.65 -21.25 -6.69
CA ARG A 192 -0.30 -20.14 -6.85
C ARG A 192 0.35 -18.92 -7.48
N ARG A 193 1.60 -18.63 -7.10
CA ARG A 193 2.33 -17.47 -7.61
C ARG A 193 2.57 -17.61 -9.11
N ARG A 194 3.06 -18.75 -9.57
CA ARG A 194 3.24 -19.00 -11.00
C ARG A 194 1.92 -18.92 -11.76
N ILE A 195 0.85 -19.50 -11.21
CA ILE A 195 -0.49 -19.43 -11.83
C ILE A 195 -0.97 -17.98 -11.97
N VAL A 196 -0.81 -17.16 -10.93
CA VAL A 196 -1.15 -15.73 -10.96
C VAL A 196 -0.32 -15.00 -12.00
N LEU A 197 1.01 -15.19 -12.01
CA LEU A 197 1.92 -14.54 -12.97
C LEU A 197 1.54 -14.89 -14.41
N GLU A 198 1.45 -16.18 -14.75
CA GLU A 198 1.09 -16.66 -16.08
C GLU A 198 -0.29 -16.12 -16.53
N SER A 199 -1.24 -15.96 -15.60
CA SER A 199 -2.56 -15.40 -15.89
C SER A 199 -2.54 -13.89 -16.12
N VAL A 200 -1.76 -13.15 -15.33
CA VAL A 200 -1.53 -11.71 -15.53
C VAL A 200 -0.80 -11.45 -16.83
N GLU A 201 0.21 -12.25 -17.18
CA GLU A 201 0.91 -12.16 -18.46
C GLU A 201 -0.03 -12.43 -19.65
N ALA A 202 -0.87 -13.45 -19.55
CA ALA A 202 -1.89 -13.73 -20.57
C ALA A 202 -2.87 -12.55 -20.73
N PHE A 203 -3.28 -11.92 -19.61
CA PHE A 203 -4.11 -10.72 -19.64
C PHE A 203 -3.41 -9.54 -20.33
N CYS A 204 -2.16 -9.24 -19.96
CA CYS A 204 -1.38 -8.17 -20.59
C CYS A 204 -1.13 -8.42 -22.09
N ALA A 205 -0.96 -9.68 -22.49
CA ALA A 205 -0.74 -10.06 -23.88
C ALA A 205 -1.98 -9.84 -24.76
N GLU A 206 -3.18 -10.12 -24.22
CA GLU A 206 -4.47 -9.94 -24.88
C GLU A 206 -4.91 -8.47 -24.89
N TYR A 207 -4.92 -7.82 -23.72
CA TYR A 207 -5.48 -6.48 -23.53
C TYR A 207 -4.40 -5.40 -23.56
N ARG A 208 -3.72 -5.28 -24.71
CA ARG A 208 -2.62 -4.33 -24.95
C ARG A 208 -2.98 -2.84 -24.81
N GLN A 209 -4.28 -2.57 -24.81
CA GLN A 209 -4.87 -1.23 -24.67
C GLN A 209 -5.26 -0.89 -23.23
N CYS A 210 -5.31 -1.86 -22.32
CA CYS A 210 -5.63 -1.61 -20.91
C CYS A 210 -4.39 -1.17 -20.15
N ALA A 211 -4.54 -0.19 -19.27
CA ALA A 211 -3.48 0.15 -18.34
C ALA A 211 -3.39 -0.91 -17.24
N VAL A 212 -2.18 -1.32 -16.86
CA VAL A 212 -1.92 -2.33 -15.84
C VAL A 212 -0.86 -1.84 -14.87
N LEU A 213 -1.18 -1.88 -13.59
CA LEU A 213 -0.28 -1.57 -12.49
C LEU A 213 -0.15 -2.79 -11.58
N VAL A 214 1.08 -3.27 -11.39
CA VAL A 214 1.35 -4.40 -10.48
C VAL A 214 2.18 -3.88 -9.30
N THR A 215 1.79 -4.16 -8.07
CA THR A 215 2.57 -3.74 -6.89
C THR A 215 3.34 -4.92 -6.29
N SER A 216 4.57 -4.68 -5.83
CA SER A 216 5.38 -5.70 -5.14
C SER A 216 6.41 -5.08 -4.21
N ARG A 217 6.99 -5.87 -3.30
CA ARG A 217 8.23 -5.51 -2.60
C ARG A 217 9.44 -5.67 -3.52
N ILE A 218 10.47 -4.86 -3.28
CA ILE A 218 11.69 -4.84 -4.09
C ILE A 218 12.36 -6.22 -4.08
N LYS A 219 12.74 -6.72 -2.89
CA LYS A 219 13.51 -7.96 -2.74
C LYS A 219 12.87 -9.21 -3.39
N PRO A 220 11.57 -9.50 -3.20
CA PRO A 220 10.93 -10.59 -3.95
C PRO A 220 10.95 -10.38 -5.47
N TYR A 221 10.78 -9.13 -5.94
CA TYR A 221 10.72 -8.81 -7.36
C TYR A 221 12.09 -8.85 -8.06
N GLU A 222 13.21 -8.87 -7.33
CA GLU A 222 14.54 -9.08 -7.90
C GLU A 222 14.72 -10.48 -8.50
N ASN A 223 13.91 -11.45 -8.08
CA ASN A 223 13.91 -12.78 -8.68
C ASN A 223 13.26 -12.74 -10.07
N PRO A 224 13.96 -13.06 -11.17
CA PRO A 224 13.38 -13.03 -12.51
C PRO A 224 12.15 -13.93 -12.68
N ALA A 225 12.06 -15.02 -11.92
CA ALA A 225 10.88 -15.89 -11.93
C ALA A 225 9.62 -15.23 -11.35
N TYR A 226 9.77 -14.11 -10.63
CA TYR A 226 8.69 -13.34 -10.02
C TYR A 226 8.43 -12.00 -10.72
N GLN A 227 9.17 -11.72 -11.80
CA GLN A 227 8.94 -10.55 -12.63
C GLN A 227 7.90 -10.86 -13.69
N LEU A 228 7.10 -9.85 -14.03
CA LEU A 228 6.25 -9.90 -15.21
C LEU A 228 7.07 -9.41 -16.40
N SER A 229 7.09 -10.19 -17.47
CA SER A 229 7.88 -9.86 -18.65
C SER A 229 7.42 -8.54 -19.29
N GLY A 230 8.39 -7.66 -19.58
CA GLY A 230 8.15 -6.40 -20.30
C GLY A 230 7.51 -5.27 -19.50
N LEU A 231 7.33 -5.42 -18.18
CA LEU A 231 6.85 -4.33 -17.32
C LEU A 231 8.01 -3.47 -16.82
N PRO A 232 8.07 -2.17 -17.16
CA PRO A 232 9.03 -1.27 -16.53
C PRO A 232 8.75 -1.17 -15.02
N ALA A 233 9.81 -1.30 -14.22
CA ALA A 233 9.73 -1.21 -12.77
C ALA A 233 10.03 0.21 -12.27
N LEU A 234 9.24 0.67 -11.32
CA LEU A 234 9.45 1.88 -10.54
C LEU A 234 9.66 1.55 -9.08
N ARG A 235 10.36 2.41 -8.37
CA ARG A 235 10.44 2.38 -6.90
C ARG A 235 9.74 3.60 -6.32
N LEU A 236 8.83 3.41 -5.37
CA LEU A 236 8.35 4.49 -4.51
C LEU A 236 9.50 4.99 -3.63
N ASP A 237 9.72 6.30 -3.64
CA ASP A 237 10.69 6.96 -2.76
C ASP A 237 10.08 7.23 -1.39
N ASP A 238 10.94 7.47 -0.40
CA ASP A 238 10.51 7.90 0.93
C ASP A 238 9.93 9.33 0.89
N LEU A 239 9.10 9.65 1.88
CA LEU A 239 8.58 11.01 2.06
C LEU A 239 9.71 11.98 2.43
N ASP A 240 9.86 13.02 1.62
CA ASP A 240 10.73 14.15 1.91
C ASP A 240 10.14 15.09 2.97
N GLY A 241 10.93 16.08 3.40
CA GLY A 241 10.49 17.07 4.40
C GLY A 241 9.21 17.79 4.02
N PRO A 242 9.15 18.41 2.83
CA PRO A 242 7.93 19.05 2.34
C PRO A 242 6.69 18.14 2.36
N ARG A 243 6.82 16.87 1.96
CA ARG A 243 5.71 15.89 1.97
C ARG A 243 5.29 15.53 3.39
N ILE A 244 6.23 15.34 4.31
CA ILE A 244 5.91 15.09 5.73
C ILE A 244 5.16 16.27 6.34
N GLU A 245 5.60 17.50 6.09
CA GLU A 245 4.92 18.69 6.61
C GLU A 245 3.50 18.84 6.04
N ARG A 246 3.31 18.47 4.75
CA ARG A 246 1.98 18.40 4.11
C ARG A 246 1.10 17.34 4.75
N PHE A 247 1.64 16.14 4.98
CA PHE A 247 0.91 15.08 5.67
C PHE A 247 0.45 15.52 7.05
N ILE A 248 1.35 16.10 7.86
CA ILE A 248 1.02 16.56 9.23
C ILE A 248 -0.08 17.63 9.19
N ALA A 249 0.02 18.58 8.26
CA ALA A 249 -1.00 19.63 8.11
C ALA A 249 -2.37 19.03 7.75
N ARG A 250 -2.42 18.16 6.74
CA ARG A 250 -3.67 17.52 6.29
C ARG A 250 -4.26 16.61 7.37
N TRP A 251 -3.43 15.80 8.01
CA TRP A 251 -3.84 14.87 9.06
C TRP A 251 -4.54 15.58 10.22
N TYR A 252 -3.92 16.62 10.78
CA TYR A 252 -4.50 17.32 11.92
C TYR A 252 -5.62 18.30 11.52
N GLY A 253 -5.59 18.86 10.30
CA GLY A 253 -6.73 19.61 9.77
C GLY A 253 -7.97 18.72 9.59
N GLU A 254 -7.78 17.50 9.11
CA GLU A 254 -8.87 16.53 8.98
C GLU A 254 -9.37 16.05 10.35
N THR A 255 -8.45 15.82 11.28
CA THR A 255 -8.79 15.48 12.68
C THR A 255 -9.65 16.56 13.33
N GLU A 256 -9.38 17.84 13.04
CA GLU A 256 -10.21 18.97 13.46
C GLU A 256 -11.59 18.95 12.78
N ARG A 257 -11.64 18.74 11.45
CA ARG A 257 -12.89 18.68 10.67
C ARG A 257 -13.85 17.63 11.22
N ILE A 258 -13.36 16.44 11.52
CA ILE A 258 -14.16 15.33 12.06
C ILE A 258 -14.32 15.39 13.59
N LYS A 259 -13.80 16.44 14.25
CA LYS A 259 -13.85 16.66 15.70
C LYS A 259 -13.28 15.50 16.52
N ALA A 260 -12.24 14.84 16.00
CA ALA A 260 -11.55 13.78 16.72
C ALA A 260 -10.72 14.35 17.89
N THR A 261 -10.76 13.66 19.03
CA THR A 261 -10.09 14.09 20.26
C THR A 261 -8.57 14.04 20.10
N CYS A 262 -7.89 15.14 20.42
CA CYS A 262 -6.43 15.23 20.48
C CYS A 262 -5.97 15.83 21.81
N ALA A 263 -4.88 15.31 22.37
CA ALA A 263 -4.21 15.90 23.53
C ALA A 263 -3.69 17.31 23.20
N GLY A 264 -4.37 18.32 23.74
CA GLY A 264 -4.11 19.75 23.48
C GLY A 264 -4.83 20.31 22.26
N GLY A 265 -5.66 19.52 21.57
CA GLY A 265 -6.29 19.88 20.31
C GLY A 265 -5.44 19.56 19.08
N PRO A 266 -6.04 19.52 17.87
CA PRO A 266 -5.33 19.11 16.65
C PRO A 266 -4.15 20.01 16.27
N GLU A 267 -4.29 21.33 16.43
CA GLU A 267 -3.23 22.30 16.15
C GLU A 267 -2.00 22.07 17.05
N GLU A 268 -2.21 21.89 18.35
CA GLU A 268 -1.13 21.61 19.30
C GLU A 268 -0.49 20.25 19.05
N ALA A 269 -1.29 19.23 18.71
CA ALA A 269 -0.77 17.93 18.32
C ALA A 269 0.14 18.06 17.08
N GLY A 270 -0.27 18.83 16.07
CA GLY A 270 0.54 19.14 14.89
C GLY A 270 1.86 19.82 15.25
N ARG A 271 1.84 20.87 16.08
CA ARG A 271 3.05 21.57 16.54
C ARG A 271 3.99 20.64 17.30
N ARG A 272 3.46 19.82 18.21
CA ARG A 272 4.23 18.85 19.00
C ARG A 272 4.91 17.80 18.12
N LEU A 273 4.22 17.28 17.10
CA LEU A 273 4.82 16.31 16.18
C LEU A 273 5.95 16.93 15.37
N ARG A 274 5.75 18.14 14.82
CA ARG A 274 6.81 18.86 14.07
C ARG A 274 8.05 19.08 14.93
N ALA A 275 7.87 19.60 16.14
CA ALA A 275 8.98 19.79 17.09
C ALA A 275 9.71 18.47 17.42
N ALA A 276 8.98 17.36 17.56
CA ALA A 276 9.59 16.05 17.79
C ALA A 276 10.40 15.56 16.57
N LEU A 277 9.93 15.78 15.34
CA LEU A 277 10.66 15.42 14.12
C LEU A 277 11.90 16.29 13.89
N GLU A 278 11.85 17.56 14.27
CA GLU A 278 13.01 18.47 14.18
C GLU A 278 14.11 18.10 15.19
N THR A 279 13.73 17.74 16.41
CA THR A 279 14.67 17.51 17.52
C THR A 279 15.17 16.07 17.63
N ARG A 280 14.47 15.09 17.03
CA ARG A 280 14.79 13.65 17.13
C ARG A 280 15.04 13.06 15.73
N PRO A 281 16.29 13.05 15.23
CA PRO A 281 16.63 12.59 13.88
C PRO A 281 16.11 11.19 13.52
N LYS A 282 16.08 10.27 14.49
CA LYS A 282 15.55 8.92 14.28
C LYS A 282 14.04 8.91 14.01
N LEU A 283 13.27 9.80 14.63
CA LEU A 283 11.86 9.95 14.31
C LEU A 283 11.67 10.54 12.92
N ARG A 284 12.54 11.47 12.53
CA ARG A 284 12.54 12.06 11.20
C ARG A 284 12.81 11.04 10.09
N GLU A 285 13.73 10.10 10.34
CA GLU A 285 13.99 8.95 9.45
C GLU A 285 12.77 8.04 9.37
N MET A 286 12.17 7.67 10.52
CA MET A 286 10.94 6.88 10.55
C MET A 286 9.80 7.56 9.77
N ALA A 287 9.63 8.87 9.92
CA ALA A 287 8.63 9.66 9.24
C ALA A 287 8.75 9.66 7.71
N GLY A 288 9.91 9.25 7.16
CA GLY A 288 10.06 9.01 5.72
C GLY A 288 9.14 7.91 5.20
N ARG A 289 8.78 6.92 6.04
CA ARG A 289 7.89 5.82 5.64
C ARG A 289 6.44 6.17 5.99
N PRO A 290 5.51 6.25 5.02
CA PRO A 290 4.13 6.67 5.27
C PRO A 290 3.40 5.93 6.41
N LEU A 291 3.59 4.61 6.50
CA LEU A 291 3.01 3.81 7.59
C LEU A 291 3.53 4.28 8.96
N LEU A 292 4.83 4.47 9.09
CA LEU A 292 5.45 4.90 10.34
C LEU A 292 5.01 6.32 10.70
N LEU A 293 4.99 7.24 9.73
CA LEU A 293 4.49 8.60 9.96
C LEU A 293 3.03 8.62 10.45
N THR A 294 2.18 7.77 9.88
CA THR A 294 0.79 7.62 10.30
C THR A 294 0.70 7.13 11.76
N MET A 295 1.50 6.13 12.13
CA MET A 295 1.57 5.66 13.52
C MET A 295 2.08 6.74 14.47
N LEU A 296 3.14 7.48 14.10
CA LEU A 296 3.64 8.60 14.89
C LEU A 296 2.55 9.66 15.11
N ALA A 297 1.81 10.02 14.07
CA ALA A 297 0.72 10.99 14.16
C ALA A 297 -0.40 10.52 15.10
N ARG A 298 -0.77 9.22 15.03
CA ARG A 298 -1.78 8.60 15.90
C ARG A 298 -1.33 8.54 17.36
N VAL A 299 -0.12 8.04 17.65
CA VAL A 299 0.44 8.03 19.02
C VAL A 299 0.49 9.44 19.58
N ASN A 300 1.01 10.38 18.78
CA ASN A 300 1.14 11.78 19.18
C ASN A 300 -0.22 12.43 19.49
N ALA A 301 -1.27 12.13 18.72
CA ALA A 301 -2.60 12.68 18.92
C ALA A 301 -3.19 12.32 20.30
N ARG A 302 -2.91 11.12 20.82
CA ARG A 302 -3.49 10.63 22.09
C ARG A 302 -2.86 11.25 23.34
N ARG A 303 -1.54 11.24 23.41
CA ARG A 303 -0.80 11.60 24.64
C ARG A 303 0.56 12.28 24.39
N GLY A 304 0.88 12.59 23.14
CA GLY A 304 2.24 12.96 22.74
C GLY A 304 3.12 11.72 22.51
N LEU A 305 4.27 11.93 21.86
CA LEU A 305 5.22 10.86 21.60
C LEU A 305 6.03 10.53 22.85
N PRO A 306 6.17 9.25 23.22
CA PRO A 306 7.08 8.82 24.27
C PRO A 306 8.52 9.27 24.03
N GLU A 307 9.23 9.57 25.12
CA GLU A 307 10.68 9.82 25.09
C GLU A 307 11.46 8.52 24.79
N SER A 308 11.02 7.41 25.41
CA SER A 308 11.62 6.10 25.20
C SER A 308 11.28 5.54 23.82
N ARG A 309 12.30 5.06 23.11
CA ARG A 309 12.13 4.36 21.83
C ARG A 309 11.38 3.05 22.00
N ALA A 310 11.67 2.30 23.07
CA ALA A 310 11.03 1.02 23.33
C ALA A 310 9.51 1.21 23.53
N GLU A 311 9.12 2.23 24.30
CA GLU A 311 7.71 2.57 24.50
C GLU A 311 7.05 3.00 23.19
N LEU A 312 7.74 3.78 22.36
CA LEU A 312 7.21 4.18 21.05
C LEU A 312 7.00 2.98 20.11
N TYR A 313 7.96 2.06 20.03
CA TYR A 313 7.80 0.85 19.21
C TYR A 313 6.70 -0.04 19.74
N HIS A 314 6.61 -0.21 21.06
CA HIS A 314 5.53 -0.96 21.69
C HIS A 314 4.16 -0.40 21.30
N GLU A 315 3.97 0.92 21.40
CA GLU A 315 2.73 1.59 20.97
C GLU A 315 2.43 1.42 19.48
N CYS A 316 3.44 1.49 18.62
CA CYS A 316 3.27 1.23 17.19
C CYS A 316 2.86 -0.22 16.91
N VAL A 317 3.47 -1.19 17.60
CA VAL A 317 3.15 -2.63 17.44
C VAL A 317 1.75 -2.93 17.93
N GLU A 318 1.37 -2.42 19.10
CA GLU A 318 0.00 -2.53 19.64
C GLU A 318 -1.03 -1.99 18.65
N GLN A 319 -0.74 -0.85 18.00
CA GLN A 319 -1.62 -0.30 16.96
C GLN A 319 -1.75 -1.21 15.74
N LEU A 320 -0.65 -1.79 15.25
CA LEU A 320 -0.66 -2.67 14.09
C LEU A 320 -1.38 -3.99 14.37
N LEU A 321 -1.20 -4.57 15.56
CA LEU A 321 -1.89 -5.78 15.97
C LEU A 321 -3.40 -5.55 16.07
N TRP A 322 -3.79 -4.43 16.65
CA TRP A 322 -5.20 -4.05 16.76
C TRP A 322 -5.86 -3.87 15.39
N GLU A 323 -5.19 -3.22 14.44
CA GLU A 323 -5.67 -3.12 13.05
C GLU A 323 -5.78 -4.48 12.36
N TRP A 324 -4.85 -5.40 12.64
CA TRP A 324 -4.85 -6.73 12.06
C TRP A 324 -5.99 -7.59 12.60
N GLU A 325 -6.28 -7.52 13.90
CA GLU A 325 -7.42 -8.22 14.52
C GLU A 325 -8.75 -7.68 14.02
N LYS A 326 -8.91 -6.36 13.91
CA LYS A 326 -10.15 -5.77 13.38
C LYS A 326 -10.48 -6.28 11.97
N ARG A 327 -9.45 -6.38 11.11
CA ARG A 327 -9.59 -6.97 9.77
C ARG A 327 -9.96 -8.46 9.78
N LYS A 328 -9.66 -9.18 10.86
CA LYS A 328 -10.06 -10.59 11.05
C LYS A 328 -11.46 -10.72 11.63
N GLU A 329 -11.89 -9.81 12.50
CA GLU A 329 -13.24 -9.83 13.08
C GLU A 329 -14.33 -9.60 12.02
N ASP A 330 -14.02 -8.89 10.93
CA ASP A 330 -14.86 -8.83 9.71
C ASP A 330 -14.95 -10.19 8.97
N GLY A 331 -14.31 -11.26 9.48
CA GLY A 331 -14.25 -12.61 8.92
C GLY A 331 -14.20 -13.78 9.93
N ASP A 332 -14.64 -13.58 11.18
CA ASP A 332 -14.70 -14.58 12.28
C ASP A 332 -13.38 -14.77 13.08
N GLY A 333 -13.37 -14.42 14.38
CA GLY A 333 -12.32 -14.81 15.35
C GLY A 333 -11.90 -13.73 16.36
N ALA A 334 -11.98 -14.09 17.66
CA ALA A 334 -11.77 -13.24 18.84
C ALA A 334 -10.33 -12.75 19.09
N PHE A 335 -10.25 -11.61 19.79
CA PHE A 335 -9.09 -10.91 20.36
C PHE A 335 -8.05 -11.80 21.07
N VAL A 336 -6.76 -11.57 20.79
CA VAL A 336 -5.59 -12.12 21.49
C VAL A 336 -4.60 -10.98 21.75
N ALA A 337 -4.47 -10.56 23.01
CA ALA A 337 -3.54 -9.49 23.36
C ALA A 337 -2.09 -9.85 23.00
N LEU A 338 -1.21 -8.86 22.81
CA LEU A 338 0.23 -9.10 22.61
C LEU A 338 0.82 -9.96 23.73
N ASP A 339 0.39 -9.73 24.98
CA ASP A 339 0.78 -10.54 26.14
C ASP A 339 0.33 -12.01 26.01
N ASP A 340 -0.75 -12.30 25.28
CA ASP A 340 -1.25 -13.66 25.02
C ASP A 340 -0.55 -14.32 23.81
N LEU A 341 -0.18 -13.54 22.77
CA LEU A 341 0.62 -14.01 21.63
C LEU A 341 2.07 -14.35 22.01
N LEU A 342 2.58 -13.73 23.08
CA LEU A 342 3.93 -13.99 23.61
C LEU A 342 3.98 -15.22 24.55
N VAL A 343 2.85 -15.87 24.83
CA VAL A 343 2.81 -17.13 25.59
C VAL A 343 3.11 -18.33 24.67
N GLU A 344 4.32 -18.39 24.11
CA GLU A 344 4.91 -19.70 23.85
C GLU A 344 5.29 -20.31 25.21
N PRO A 345 5.06 -21.61 25.46
CA PRO A 345 5.48 -22.24 26.71
C PRO A 345 7.01 -22.17 26.83
N GLY A 346 7.51 -21.17 27.58
CA GLY A 346 8.93 -21.03 27.93
C GLY A 346 9.59 -19.67 27.75
N LYS A 347 8.93 -18.65 27.19
CA LYS A 347 9.53 -17.30 27.06
C LYS A 347 8.86 -16.31 28.00
N GLN A 348 9.67 -15.58 28.79
CA GLN A 348 9.17 -14.54 29.69
C GLN A 348 9.30 -13.17 29.03
N ARG A 349 8.45 -12.21 29.43
CA ARG A 349 8.47 -10.81 28.97
C ARG A 349 9.88 -10.15 29.01
N ALA A 350 10.72 -10.57 29.96
CA ALA A 350 12.11 -10.14 30.09
C ALA A 350 13.03 -10.52 28.92
N ASP A 351 12.63 -11.49 28.09
CA ASP A 351 13.42 -11.92 26.93
C ASP A 351 13.23 -11.00 25.72
N VAL A 352 12.08 -10.31 25.62
CA VAL A 352 11.81 -9.32 24.56
C VAL A 352 12.56 -8.01 24.85
N ASP A 353 12.61 -7.59 26.11
CA ASP A 353 13.35 -6.40 26.57
C ASP A 353 14.89 -6.55 26.45
N ARG A 354 15.40 -7.77 26.22
CA ARG A 354 16.83 -8.03 26.01
C ARG A 354 17.26 -7.98 24.55
N VAL A 355 16.32 -8.02 23.61
CA VAL A 355 16.58 -8.07 22.16
C VAL A 355 16.32 -6.72 21.48
N LEU A 356 15.63 -5.80 22.16
CA LEU A 356 15.44 -4.39 21.78
C LEU A 356 16.44 -3.48 22.50
#